data_AF-A0A0L9TUK2-F1
#
_entry.id   AF-A0A0L9TUK2-F1
#
_cell.length_a   1.000
_cell.length_b   1.000
_cell.length_c   1.000
_cell.angle_alpha   90.00
_cell.angle_beta   90.00
_cell.angle_gamma   90.00
#
_symmetry.space_group_name_H-M   'P 1'
#
loop_
_entity.id
_entity.type
_entity.pdbx_description
1 polymer ?
#
loop_
_entity_poly.entity_id
_entity_poly.type
_entity_poly.pdbx_seq_one_letter_code
_entity_poly.pdbx_strand_id
1 'polypeptide(L)'
;MGSESLTVCVTGASGFIGSWLVMRLIQRGYTVRATVLDPGKEEHYSIIRQGQFVHVEDICLAHIFLFEEPKAEGRYICNACDVTIHDIAKLINKKYPEYKVPTRFEKIPDELEPVRLSSKKIRDLGFEFKYSLEDMYTEAIDACREEGLLPKTAETPVNGMNCKVKLSSDKL
;
A
#
# COMPACT_ATOMS: atom_id res chain seq x y z
N MET A 1 -38.56 10.90 -21.72
CA MET A 1 -38.34 10.82 -20.27
C MET A 1 -36.84 10.62 -20.06
N GLY A 2 -36.11 11.66 -19.66
CA GLY A 2 -34.67 11.56 -19.41
C GLY A 2 -34.45 10.74 -18.14
N SER A 3 -33.74 9.62 -18.25
CA SER A 3 -33.31 8.86 -17.07
C SER A 3 -32.35 9.74 -16.26
N GLU A 4 -32.73 10.13 -15.05
CA GLU A 4 -31.81 10.81 -14.14
C GLU A 4 -30.64 9.87 -13.82
N SER A 5 -29.43 10.23 -14.26
CA SER A 5 -28.21 9.49 -13.92
C SER A 5 -27.98 9.62 -12.42
N LEU A 6 -28.08 8.52 -11.68
CA LEU A 6 -27.79 8.49 -10.26
C LEU A 6 -26.35 8.98 -10.01
N THR A 7 -26.21 9.95 -9.10
CA THR A 7 -24.90 10.49 -8.71
C THR A 7 -24.36 9.71 -7.52
N VAL A 8 -23.15 9.17 -7.64
CA VAL A 8 -22.48 8.36 -6.60
C VAL A 8 -21.15 8.99 -6.19
N CYS A 9 -20.84 8.93 -4.90
CA CYS A 9 -19.55 9.39 -4.36
C CYS A 9 -18.61 8.18 -4.17
N VAL A 10 -17.43 8.23 -4.78
CA VAL A 10 -16.39 7.20 -4.59
C VAL A 10 -15.24 7.83 -3.81
N THR A 11 -15.04 7.38 -2.58
CA THR A 11 -13.90 7.79 -1.74
C THR A 11 -12.67 6.93 -2.03
N GLY A 12 -11.50 7.54 -2.19
CA GLY A 12 -10.27 6.81 -2.52
C GLY A 12 -10.24 6.34 -3.98
N ALA A 13 -10.81 7.14 -4.89
CA ALA A 13 -10.92 6.84 -6.31
C ALA A 13 -9.57 6.70 -7.03
N SER A 14 -8.50 7.24 -6.46
CA SER A 14 -7.12 7.07 -6.95
C SER A 14 -6.49 5.74 -6.52
N GLY A 15 -7.13 4.95 -5.66
CA GLY A 15 -6.68 3.62 -5.29
C GLY A 15 -6.89 2.59 -6.41
N PHE A 16 -6.18 1.47 -6.34
CA PHE A 16 -6.25 0.39 -7.32
C PHE A 16 -7.71 -0.06 -7.56
N ILE A 17 -8.46 -0.32 -6.49
CA ILE A 17 -9.86 -0.74 -6.55
C ILE A 17 -10.78 0.44 -6.90
N GLY A 18 -10.50 1.63 -6.35
CA GLY A 18 -11.31 2.84 -6.55
C GLY A 18 -11.36 3.29 -8.01
N SER A 19 -10.23 3.25 -8.71
CA SER A 19 -10.13 3.68 -10.12
C SER A 19 -10.95 2.79 -11.05
N TRP A 20 -10.91 1.47 -10.83
CA TRP A 20 -11.73 0.50 -11.55
C TRP A 20 -13.22 0.66 -11.24
N LEU A 21 -13.58 0.92 -9.98
CA LEU A 21 -14.96 1.16 -9.59
C LEU A 21 -15.53 2.42 -10.27
N VAL A 22 -14.78 3.53 -10.29
CA VAL A 22 -15.16 4.75 -11.01
C VAL A 22 -15.40 4.46 -12.49
N MET A 23 -14.47 3.78 -13.15
CA MET A 23 -14.61 3.40 -14.57
C MET A 23 -15.89 2.58 -14.81
N ARG A 24 -16.16 1.58 -13.97
CA ARG A 24 -17.33 0.69 -14.10
C ARG A 24 -18.66 1.39 -13.82
N LEU A 25 -18.68 2.41 -12.96
CA LEU A 25 -19.86 3.23 -12.67
C LEU A 25 -20.16 4.17 -13.84
N ILE A 26 -19.14 4.83 -14.41
CA ILE A 26 -19.29 5.67 -15.59
C ILE A 26 -19.81 4.85 -16.78
N GLN A 27 -19.26 3.65 -17.03
CA GLN A 27 -19.72 2.74 -18.09
C GLN A 27 -21.20 2.34 -17.97
N ARG A 28 -21.76 2.36 -16.75
CA ARG A 28 -23.16 2.03 -16.47
C ARG A 28 -24.08 3.25 -16.46
N GLY A 29 -23.58 4.42 -16.84
CA GLY A 29 -24.37 5.65 -16.94
C GLY A 29 -24.55 6.40 -15.62
N TYR A 30 -23.74 6.09 -14.60
CA TYR A 30 -23.74 6.86 -13.35
C TYR A 30 -22.90 8.12 -13.49
N THR A 31 -23.34 9.20 -12.84
CA THR A 31 -22.51 10.38 -12.61
C THR A 31 -21.65 10.13 -11.37
N VAL A 32 -20.32 10.16 -11.49
CA VAL A 32 -19.42 9.85 -10.37
C VAL A 32 -18.75 11.11 -9.84
N ARG A 33 -18.87 11.35 -8.54
CA ARG A 33 -18.04 12.31 -7.79
C ARG A 33 -16.94 11.52 -7.09
N ALA A 34 -15.73 11.61 -7.60
CA ALA A 34 -14.58 10.91 -7.07
C ALA A 34 -13.78 11.82 -6.12
N THR A 35 -13.36 11.31 -4.96
CA THR A 35 -12.28 11.94 -4.21
C THR A 35 -10.97 11.29 -4.63
N VAL A 36 -10.12 12.07 -5.28
CA VAL A 36 -8.76 11.67 -5.67
C VAL A 36 -7.78 12.35 -4.73
N LEU A 37 -6.65 11.69 -4.45
CA LEU A 37 -5.52 12.42 -3.88
C LEU A 37 -5.05 13.46 -4.90
N ASP A 38 -4.93 14.71 -4.47
CA ASP A 38 -4.30 15.76 -5.27
C ASP A 38 -2.78 15.53 -5.28
N PRO A 39 -2.18 15.19 -6.43
CA PRO A 39 -0.75 14.93 -6.51
C PRO A 39 0.11 16.18 -6.25
N GLY A 40 -0.46 17.39 -6.29
CA GLY A 40 0.23 18.64 -5.96
C GLY A 40 0.17 19.03 -4.47
N LYS A 41 -0.61 18.30 -3.65
CA LYS A 41 -0.76 18.58 -2.23
C LYS A 41 0.07 17.63 -1.39
N GLU A 42 1.28 18.06 -1.07
CA GLU A 42 2.23 17.30 -0.27
C GLU A 42 1.73 16.91 1.13
N GLU A 43 0.72 17.62 1.65
CA GLU A 43 0.04 17.30 2.90
C GLU A 43 -0.56 15.88 2.92
N HIS A 44 -0.90 15.31 1.74
CA HIS A 44 -1.35 13.92 1.64
C HIS A 44 -0.23 12.88 1.75
N TYR A 45 1.04 13.25 1.55
CA TYR A 45 2.18 12.37 1.83
C TYR A 45 2.43 12.18 3.33
N SER A 46 1.69 12.88 4.21
CA SER A 46 1.72 12.63 5.65
C SER A 46 1.41 11.17 6.01
N ILE A 47 0.57 10.49 5.22
CA ILE A 47 0.29 9.06 5.37
C ILE A 47 1.52 8.18 5.06
N ILE A 48 2.48 8.67 4.27
CA ILE A 48 3.69 7.94 3.87
C ILE A 48 4.85 8.19 4.84
N ARG A 49 4.77 9.22 5.70
CA ARG A 49 5.84 9.58 6.65
C ARG A 49 6.26 8.42 7.55
N GLN A 50 5.27 7.64 7.98
CA GLN A 50 5.44 6.53 8.89
C GLN A 50 4.33 5.51 8.63
N GLY A 51 4.70 4.24 8.56
CA GLY A 51 3.77 3.15 8.29
C GLY A 51 3.94 2.00 9.27
N GLN A 52 2.86 1.25 9.43
CA GLN A 52 2.80 0.02 10.20
C GLN A 52 2.65 -1.14 9.23
N PHE A 53 3.54 -2.13 9.36
CA PHE A 53 3.69 -3.19 8.37
C PHE A 53 3.61 -4.56 9.03
N VAL A 54 3.02 -5.47 8.26
CA VAL A 54 2.94 -6.89 8.57
C VAL A 54 3.00 -7.64 7.26
N HIS A 55 3.68 -8.78 7.26
CA HIS A 55 3.83 -9.60 6.07
C HIS A 55 2.50 -10.29 5.73
N VAL A 56 2.24 -10.50 4.44
CA VAL A 56 0.99 -11.14 3.96
C VAL A 56 0.82 -12.52 4.59
N GLU A 57 1.90 -13.31 4.66
CA GLU A 57 1.86 -14.63 5.27
C GLU A 57 1.61 -14.56 6.79
N ASP A 58 2.22 -13.61 7.50
CA ASP A 58 1.95 -13.43 8.93
C ASP A 58 0.48 -13.02 9.18
N ILE A 59 -0.11 -12.21 8.30
CA ILE A 59 -1.55 -11.90 8.37
C ILE A 59 -2.38 -13.18 8.21
N CYS A 60 -2.10 -14.01 7.20
CA CYS A 60 -2.83 -15.25 6.96
C CYS A 60 -2.72 -16.20 8.16
N LEU A 61 -1.51 -16.40 8.68
CA LEU A 61 -1.28 -17.23 9.86
C LEU A 61 -1.96 -16.67 11.10
N ALA A 62 -2.00 -15.34 11.29
CA ALA A 62 -2.69 -14.71 12.40
C ALA A 62 -4.20 -14.94 12.36
N HIS A 63 -4.81 -14.95 11.16
CA HIS A 63 -6.24 -15.26 11.01
C HIS A 63 -6.54 -16.71 11.41
N ILE A 64 -5.73 -17.67 10.96
CA ILE A 64 -5.87 -19.09 11.32
C ILE A 64 -5.67 -19.26 12.83
N PHE A 65 -4.61 -18.68 13.37
CA PHE A 65 -4.30 -18.72 14.81
C PHE A 65 -5.46 -18.20 15.67
N LEU A 66 -6.02 -17.03 15.35
CA LEU A 66 -7.12 -16.46 16.11
C LEU A 66 -8.44 -17.22 15.94
N PHE A 67 -8.62 -17.92 14.82
CA PHE A 67 -9.77 -18.80 14.61
C PHE A 67 -9.68 -20.07 15.46
N GLU A 68 -8.47 -20.62 15.61
CA GLU A 68 -8.22 -21.86 16.36
C GLU A 68 -8.07 -21.64 17.87
N GLU A 69 -7.66 -20.44 18.31
CA GLU A 69 -7.43 -20.11 19.72
C GLU A 69 -8.74 -19.87 20.49
N PRO A 70 -9.15 -20.76 21.42
CA PRO A 70 -10.43 -20.62 22.12
C PRO A 70 -10.53 -19.39 23.02
N LYS A 71 -9.40 -18.82 23.44
CA LYS A 71 -9.35 -17.59 24.25
C LYS A 71 -9.40 -16.31 23.39
N ALA A 72 -9.44 -16.42 22.07
CA ALA A 72 -9.49 -15.25 21.21
C ALA A 72 -10.84 -14.52 21.35
N GLU A 73 -10.81 -13.22 21.67
CA GLU A 73 -12.02 -12.41 21.80
C GLU A 73 -11.82 -10.95 21.35
N GLY A 74 -12.85 -10.37 20.74
CA GLY A 74 -12.85 -8.97 20.32
C GLY A 74 -11.85 -8.66 19.21
N ARG A 75 -11.16 -7.52 19.31
CA ARG A 75 -10.26 -7.00 18.26
C ARG A 75 -8.80 -7.29 18.56
N TYR A 76 -8.02 -7.57 17.52
CA TYR A 76 -6.57 -7.78 17.56
C TYR A 76 -5.89 -6.89 16.53
N ILE A 77 -4.84 -6.19 16.95
CA ILE A 77 -3.93 -5.49 16.03
C ILE A 77 -2.91 -6.52 15.55
N CYS A 78 -2.74 -6.62 14.24
CA CYS A 78 -1.73 -7.47 13.59
C CYS A 78 -0.70 -6.57 12.89
N ASN A 79 0.34 -6.18 13.63
CA ASN A 79 1.40 -5.27 13.23
C ASN A 79 2.75 -5.85 13.67
N ALA A 80 3.62 -6.12 12.70
CA ALA A 80 4.94 -6.69 12.96
C ALA A 80 5.96 -5.59 13.28
N CYS A 81 5.95 -4.47 12.54
CA CYS A 81 6.93 -3.40 12.68
C CYS A 81 6.36 -2.01 12.34
N ASP A 82 6.90 -1.00 13.01
CA ASP A 82 6.62 0.42 12.77
C ASP A 82 7.87 1.05 12.14
N VAL A 83 7.73 1.71 10.99
CA VAL A 83 8.89 2.20 10.23
C VAL A 83 8.63 3.59 9.66
N THR A 84 9.69 4.36 9.47
CA THR A 84 9.61 5.66 8.81
C THR A 84 9.84 5.54 7.31
N ILE A 85 9.44 6.56 6.56
CA ILE A 85 9.77 6.68 5.13
C ILE A 85 11.28 6.63 4.88
N HIS A 86 12.10 7.12 5.82
CA HIS A 86 13.55 7.11 5.71
C HIS A 86 14.11 5.69 5.86
N ASP A 87 13.53 4.86 6.72
CA ASP A 87 13.95 3.46 6.89
C ASP A 87 13.66 2.65 5.63
N ILE A 88 12.47 2.85 5.04
CA ILE A 88 12.09 2.24 3.77
C ILE A 88 13.02 2.71 2.64
N ALA A 89 13.26 4.02 2.52
CA ALA A 89 14.15 4.56 1.49
C ALA A 89 15.59 4.03 1.62
N LYS A 90 16.10 3.91 2.85
CA LYS A 90 17.42 3.31 3.12
C LYS A 90 17.44 1.82 2.74
N LEU A 91 16.41 1.06 3.11
CA LEU A 91 16.28 -0.36 2.76
C LEU A 91 16.28 -0.55 1.24
N ILE A 92 15.44 0.19 0.51
CA ILE A 92 15.34 0.08 -0.94
C ILE A 92 16.64 0.48 -1.61
N ASN A 93 17.29 1.59 -1.21
CA ASN A 93 18.57 1.97 -1.82
C ASN A 93 19.71 0.98 -1.51
N LYS A 94 19.64 0.28 -0.37
CA LYS A 94 20.62 -0.76 -0.01
C LYS A 94 20.43 -2.02 -0.87
N LYS A 95 19.19 -2.44 -1.11
CA LYS A 95 18.85 -3.69 -1.81
C LYS A 95 18.71 -3.53 -3.33
N TYR A 96 18.21 -2.39 -3.75
CA TYR A 96 17.84 -2.04 -5.12
C TYR A 96 18.37 -0.63 -5.49
N PRO A 97 19.70 -0.41 -5.46
CA PRO A 97 20.31 0.90 -5.74
C PRO A 97 19.95 1.47 -7.13
N GLU A 98 19.56 0.63 -8.07
CA GLU A 98 19.12 0.98 -9.42
C GLU A 98 17.85 1.84 -9.47
N TYR A 99 17.05 1.88 -8.40
CA TYR A 99 15.87 2.75 -8.32
C TYR A 99 16.17 4.18 -7.89
N LYS A 100 17.33 4.42 -7.25
CA LYS A 100 17.77 5.76 -6.78
C LYS A 100 16.68 6.48 -5.98
N VAL A 101 16.09 5.80 -5.00
CA VAL A 101 14.98 6.35 -4.21
C VAL A 101 15.48 7.57 -3.43
N PRO A 102 14.75 8.71 -3.44
CA PRO A 102 15.11 9.87 -2.63
C PRO A 102 15.22 9.50 -1.15
N THR A 103 16.25 10.00 -0.46
CA THR A 103 16.44 9.81 0.99
C THR A 103 16.05 11.02 1.82
N ARG A 104 15.82 12.16 1.15
CA ARG A 104 15.30 13.40 1.71
C ARG A 104 13.96 13.70 1.07
N PHE A 105 13.01 14.09 1.90
CA PHE A 105 11.65 14.39 1.48
C PHE A 105 11.28 15.76 2.00
N GLU A 106 10.85 16.65 1.11
CA GLU A 106 10.44 17.99 1.51
C GLU A 106 9.31 17.92 2.55
N LYS A 107 9.36 18.79 3.55
CA LYS A 107 8.40 18.84 4.68
C LYS A 107 8.41 17.62 5.61
N ILE A 108 9.30 16.65 5.44
CA ILE A 108 9.49 15.51 6.36
C ILE A 108 10.85 15.68 7.07
N PRO A 109 10.87 15.81 8.41
CA PRO A 109 12.11 15.86 9.19
C PRO A 109 12.96 14.60 8.99
N ASP A 110 14.29 14.75 8.94
CA ASP A 110 15.23 13.63 8.80
C ASP A 110 15.17 12.64 9.99
N GLU A 111 14.77 13.13 11.17
CA GLU A 111 14.53 12.35 12.38
C GLU A 111 13.05 12.40 12.73
N LEU A 112 12.41 11.23 12.73
CA LEU A 112 11.01 11.04 13.07
C LEU A 112 10.88 9.92 14.09
N GLU A 113 10.17 10.17 15.18
CA GLU A 113 9.76 9.14 16.12
C GLU A 113 8.64 8.29 15.50
N PRO A 114 8.80 6.96 15.38
CA PRO A 114 7.76 6.10 14.82
C PRO A 114 6.52 6.07 15.71
N VAL A 115 5.34 6.26 15.11
CA VAL A 115 4.06 5.95 15.77
C VAL A 115 3.91 4.44 15.90
N ARG A 116 3.87 3.96 17.13
CA ARG A 116 3.88 2.53 17.44
C ARG A 116 2.48 1.95 17.57
N LEU A 117 2.19 0.89 16.81
CA LEU A 117 0.99 0.08 17.02
C LEU A 117 1.32 -1.23 17.75
N SER A 118 0.67 -1.41 18.90
CA SER A 118 0.93 -2.56 19.76
C SER A 118 0.15 -3.80 19.32
N SER A 119 0.87 -4.82 18.86
CA SER A 119 0.36 -6.20 18.73
C SER A 119 0.60 -7.05 19.98
N LYS A 120 0.72 -6.42 21.16
CA LYS A 120 0.91 -7.15 22.41
C LYS A 120 -0.19 -8.19 22.66
N LYS A 121 -1.45 -7.85 22.39
CA LYS A 121 -2.58 -8.74 22.66
C LYS A 121 -2.50 -10.08 21.91
N ILE A 122 -2.12 -10.08 20.62
CA ILE A 122 -1.99 -11.31 19.85
C ILE A 122 -0.71 -12.08 20.22
N ARG A 123 0.37 -11.36 20.55
CA ARG A 123 1.63 -11.96 21.05
C ARG A 123 1.46 -12.62 22.41
N ASP A 124 0.69 -12.03 23.31
CA ASP A 124 0.39 -12.59 24.64
C ASP A 124 -0.43 -13.90 24.55
N LEU A 125 -1.14 -14.14 23.45
CA LEU A 125 -1.77 -15.43 23.16
C LEU A 125 -0.78 -16.47 22.62
N GLY A 126 0.41 -16.07 22.20
CA GLY A 126 1.44 -16.95 21.65
C GLY A 126 1.67 -16.84 20.14
N PHE A 127 1.06 -15.86 19.46
CA PHE A 127 1.34 -15.64 18.04
C PHE A 127 2.72 -14.97 17.84
N GLU A 128 3.51 -15.53 16.93
CA GLU A 128 4.84 -15.03 16.58
C GLU A 128 4.87 -14.57 15.12
N PHE A 129 5.35 -13.34 14.89
CA PHE A 129 5.60 -12.82 13.56
C PHE A 129 6.92 -13.38 13.04
N LYS A 130 6.92 -13.92 11.83
CA LYS A 130 8.08 -14.64 11.27
C LYS A 130 8.91 -13.80 10.31
N TYR A 131 8.32 -12.74 9.75
CA TYR A 131 8.91 -11.99 8.64
C TYR A 131 9.31 -10.58 9.07
N SER A 132 10.41 -10.12 8.48
CA SER A 132 10.96 -8.78 8.68
C SER A 132 10.45 -7.78 7.64
N LEU A 133 10.71 -6.49 7.87
CA LEU A 133 10.47 -5.44 6.86
C LEU A 133 11.23 -5.72 5.57
N GLU A 134 12.45 -6.25 5.68
CA GLU A 134 13.28 -6.58 4.52
C GLU A 134 12.57 -7.61 3.64
N ASP A 135 12.11 -8.71 4.22
CA ASP A 135 11.37 -9.76 3.50
C ASP A 135 10.15 -9.18 2.79
N MET A 136 9.33 -8.39 3.51
CA MET A 136 8.12 -7.75 2.95
C MET A 136 8.42 -6.91 1.70
N TYR A 137 9.44 -6.05 1.77
CA TYR A 137 9.76 -5.14 0.68
C TYR A 137 10.49 -5.84 -0.46
N THR A 138 11.40 -6.78 -0.17
CA THR A 138 12.14 -7.48 -1.22
C THR A 138 11.22 -8.40 -2.02
N GLU A 139 10.39 -9.19 -1.33
CA GLU A 139 9.45 -10.10 -2.01
C GLU A 139 8.43 -9.32 -2.84
N ALA A 140 7.91 -8.19 -2.33
CA ALA A 140 6.97 -7.36 -3.07
C ALA A 140 7.62 -6.75 -4.33
N ILE A 141 8.84 -6.22 -4.23
CA ILE A 141 9.56 -5.61 -5.36
C ILE A 141 9.90 -6.67 -6.41
N ASP A 142 10.39 -7.83 -5.99
CA ASP A 142 10.80 -8.90 -6.90
C ASP A 142 9.58 -9.52 -7.60
N ALA A 143 8.49 -9.79 -6.87
CA ALA A 143 7.23 -10.22 -7.48
C ALA A 143 6.70 -9.20 -8.51
N CYS A 144 6.74 -7.91 -8.20
CA CYS A 144 6.32 -6.87 -9.14
C CYS A 144 7.23 -6.80 -10.39
N ARG A 145 8.54 -7.07 -10.25
CA ARG A 145 9.47 -7.14 -11.39
C ARG A 145 9.18 -8.33 -12.29
N GLU A 146 8.93 -9.49 -11.68
CA GLU A 146 8.63 -10.74 -12.40
C GLU A 146 7.34 -10.63 -13.21
N GLU A 147 6.31 -10.02 -12.63
CA GLU A 147 5.02 -9.76 -13.31
C GLU A 147 5.06 -8.54 -14.25
N GLY A 148 6.21 -7.86 -14.39
CA GLY A 148 6.36 -6.70 -15.26
C GLY A 148 5.57 -5.46 -14.81
N LEU A 149 5.17 -5.42 -13.54
CA LEU A 149 4.48 -4.29 -12.91
C LEU A 149 5.44 -3.19 -12.46
N LEU A 150 6.72 -3.53 -12.28
CA LEU A 150 7.78 -2.60 -11.90
C LEU A 150 8.99 -2.76 -12.83
N PRO A 151 9.52 -1.67 -13.42
CA PRO A 151 10.67 -1.77 -14.31
C PRO A 151 11.93 -2.18 -13.53
N LYS A 152 12.85 -2.90 -14.18
CA LYS A 152 14.08 -3.37 -13.53
C LYS A 152 15.03 -2.25 -13.11
N THR A 153 14.91 -1.06 -13.69
CA THR A 153 15.73 0.12 -13.41
C THR A 153 14.84 1.36 -13.37
N ALA A 154 15.23 2.40 -12.62
CA ALA A 154 14.53 3.68 -12.68
C ALA A 154 14.52 4.21 -14.13
N GLU A 155 13.33 4.41 -14.69
CA GLU A 155 13.18 5.15 -15.94
C GLU A 155 13.55 6.61 -15.69
N THR A 156 14.38 7.21 -16.54
CA THR A 156 14.54 8.67 -16.56
C THR A 156 13.16 9.29 -16.75
N PRO A 157 12.79 10.36 -16.01
CA PRO A 157 11.49 11.00 -16.19
C PRO A 157 11.37 11.48 -17.63
N VAL A 158 10.59 10.77 -18.46
CA VAL A 158 10.21 11.26 -19.77
C VAL A 158 9.09 12.27 -19.49
N ASN A 159 9.38 13.56 -19.71
CA ASN A 159 8.34 14.59 -19.66
C ASN A 159 7.15 14.15 -20.52
N GLY A 160 6.04 13.81 -19.87
CA GLY A 160 4.73 13.62 -20.52
C GLY A 160 4.36 12.20 -20.97
N MET A 161 4.50 11.15 -20.14
CA MET A 161 3.85 9.86 -20.44
C MET A 161 2.85 9.41 -19.37
N ASN A 162 1.59 9.29 -19.81
CA ASN A 162 0.54 8.50 -19.18
C ASN A 162 1.04 7.08 -18.95
N CYS A 163 1.18 6.67 -17.69
CA CYS A 163 1.47 5.29 -17.32
C CYS A 163 0.24 4.43 -17.66
N LYS A 164 0.24 3.80 -18.84
CA LYS A 164 -0.74 2.76 -19.18
C LYS A 164 -0.22 1.43 -18.62
N VAL A 165 -0.69 1.06 -17.44
CA VAL A 165 -0.58 -0.33 -16.96
C VAL A 165 -1.40 -1.20 -17.92
N LYS A 166 -0.73 -1.94 -18.80
CA LYS A 166 -1.37 -3.00 -19.59
C LYS A 166 -1.51 -4.22 -18.68
N LEU A 167 -2.67 -4.39 -18.08
CA LEU A 167 -3.07 -5.69 -17.57
C LEU A 167 -3.39 -6.57 -18.80
N SER A 168 -2.64 -7.65 -19.01
CA SER A 168 -2.98 -8.62 -20.05
C SER A 168 -4.23 -9.37 -19.62
N SER A 169 -5.13 -9.61 -20.58
CA SER A 169 -6.43 -10.24 -20.37
C SER A 169 -6.35 -11.76 -20.16
N ASP A 170 -5.14 -12.33 -20.08
CA ASP A 170 -4.92 -13.78 -20.28
C ASP A 170 -4.81 -14.58 -18.97
N LYS A 171 -5.12 -13.98 -17.82
CA LYS A 171 -5.17 -14.68 -16.51
C LYS A 171 -6.40 -14.28 -15.68
N LEU A 172 -7.58 -14.29 -16.29
CA LEU A 172 -8.88 -14.31 -15.62
C LEU A 172 -9.57 -15.65 -15.87
#